data_AF-A0A935RQK1-F1
#
_entry.id   AF-A0A935RQK1-F1
#
_cell.length_a   1.000
_cell.length_b   1.000
_cell.length_c   1.000
_cell.angle_alpha   90.00
_cell.angle_beta   90.00
_cell.angle_gamma   90.00
#
_symmetry.space_group_name_H-M   'P 1'
#
loop_
_entity.id
_entity.type
_entity.pdbx_description
1 polymer ?
#
loop_
_entity_poly.entity_id
_entity_poly.type
_entity_poly.pdbx_seq_one_letter_code
_entity_poly.pdbx_strand_id
1 'polypeptide(L)'
;MSDVQYAGACCLDEHFVNVRISRLEAVAIGGVFDSLAAERRETVIERIADSIERYGLDEREDPLKTYACPLYEKGTGCLVHLRAKPLPCIQHACYESAADLPPDELLDQAEAAVDDLNRRTFARRQPLLAIPTALERFTKLRRTS
;
A
#
# COMPACT_ATOMS: atom_id res chain seq x y z
N MET A 1 22.95 8.22 23.95
CA MET A 1 21.52 8.11 23.62
C MET A 1 21.45 8.43 22.15
N SER A 2 21.29 7.40 21.31
CA SER A 2 21.33 7.57 19.86
C SER A 2 19.97 8.11 19.41
N ASP A 3 19.97 9.34 18.92
CA ASP A 3 18.81 9.98 18.31
C ASP A 3 18.38 9.15 17.10
N VAL A 4 17.25 8.44 17.22
CA VAL A 4 16.63 7.78 16.07
C VAL A 4 15.91 8.87 15.27
N GLN A 5 16.55 9.27 14.18
CA GLN A 5 16.07 10.28 13.25
C GLN A 5 14.98 9.65 12.35
N TYR A 6 13.71 9.76 12.74
CA TYR A 6 12.58 9.26 11.96
C TYR A 6 12.22 10.23 10.84
N ALA A 7 13.10 10.41 9.85
CA ALA A 7 12.68 11.01 8.59
C ALA A 7 11.59 10.11 7.97
N GLY A 8 10.53 10.68 7.38
CA GLY A 8 9.37 9.99 6.82
C GLY A 8 9.71 8.98 5.71
N ALA A 9 10.30 7.85 6.09
CA ALA A 9 11.05 6.94 5.25
C ALA A 9 10.31 5.64 4.94
N CYS A 10 8.99 5.59 5.17
CA CYS A 10 8.18 4.38 5.00
C CYS A 10 8.33 3.72 3.62
N CYS A 11 8.70 4.47 2.57
CA CYS A 11 8.87 3.92 1.23
C CYS A 11 10.30 4.01 0.66
N LEU A 12 11.33 4.41 1.40
CA LEU A 12 12.69 4.40 0.81
C LEU A 12 13.16 2.94 0.59
N ASP A 13 14.01 2.70 -0.42
CA ASP A 13 14.50 1.35 -0.83
C ASP A 13 15.05 0.49 0.33
N GLU A 14 15.35 1.10 1.48
CA GLU A 14 15.94 0.48 2.67
C GLU A 14 14.90 0.13 3.76
N HIS A 15 13.63 0.54 3.60
CA HIS A 15 12.59 0.37 4.60
C HIS A 15 11.46 -0.55 4.10
N PHE A 16 11.21 -1.61 4.87
CA PHE A 16 10.10 -2.51 4.65
C PHE A 16 8.81 -1.94 5.26
N VAL A 17 7.67 -2.17 4.61
CA VAL A 17 6.34 -1.76 5.10
C VAL A 17 5.54 -2.96 5.56
N ASN A 18 4.62 -2.76 6.51
CA ASN A 18 3.59 -3.73 6.92
C ASN A 18 2.18 -3.22 6.59
N VAL A 19 2.05 -2.39 5.55
CA VAL A 19 0.78 -1.73 5.22
C VAL A 19 -0.21 -2.76 4.67
N ARG A 20 -1.43 -2.71 5.17
CA ARG A 20 -2.55 -3.52 4.67
C ARG A 20 -3.63 -2.58 4.18
N ILE A 21 -4.25 -2.93 3.05
CA ILE A 21 -5.22 -2.08 2.38
C ILE A 21 -6.53 -2.81 2.12
N SER A 22 -7.59 -2.04 2.05
CA SER A 22 -8.92 -2.52 1.68
C SER A 22 -9.03 -2.77 0.17
N ARG A 23 -10.12 -3.44 -0.23
CA ARG A 23 -10.44 -3.64 -1.65
C ARG A 23 -10.65 -2.32 -2.38
N LEU A 24 -11.32 -1.34 -1.77
CA LEU A 24 -11.54 -0.03 -2.41
C LEU A 24 -10.23 0.72 -2.65
N GLU A 25 -9.30 0.69 -1.70
CA GLU A 25 -7.96 1.27 -1.90
C GLU A 25 -7.19 0.57 -3.02
N ALA A 26 -7.23 -0.77 -3.07
CA ALA A 26 -6.62 -1.53 -4.16
C ALA A 26 -7.22 -1.15 -5.53
N VAL A 27 -8.55 -1.01 -5.62
CA VAL A 27 -9.23 -0.56 -6.84
C VAL A 27 -8.82 0.86 -7.23
N ALA A 28 -8.72 1.78 -6.26
CA ALA A 28 -8.28 3.15 -6.50
C ALA A 28 -6.83 3.20 -7.04
N ILE A 29 -5.92 2.39 -6.45
CA ILE A 29 -4.55 2.22 -6.95
C ILE A 29 -4.54 1.64 -8.37
N GLY A 30 -5.38 0.63 -8.63
CA GLY A 30 -5.54 0.06 -9.97
C GLY A 30 -5.91 1.10 -11.02
N GLY A 31 -6.77 2.07 -10.68
CA GLY A 31 -7.10 3.20 -11.56
C GLY A 31 -5.95 4.16 -11.83
N VAL A 32 -4.93 4.22 -10.95
CA VAL A 32 -3.68 4.96 -11.25
C VAL A 32 -2.87 4.23 -12.31
N PHE A 33 -2.84 2.89 -12.28
CA PHE A 33 -2.09 2.10 -13.26
C PHE A 33 -2.60 2.24 -14.69
N ASP A 34 -3.89 2.52 -14.88
CA ASP A 34 -4.46 2.80 -16.19
C ASP A 34 -3.94 4.12 -16.80
N SER A 35 -3.35 4.99 -15.99
CA SER A 35 -2.69 6.23 -16.45
C SER A 35 -1.17 6.13 -16.57
N LEU A 36 -0.58 5.00 -16.19
CA LEU A 36 0.87 4.79 -16.34
C LEU A 36 1.20 4.37 -17.78
N ALA A 37 2.41 4.72 -18.22
CA ALA A 37 2.99 4.15 -19.44
C ALA A 37 3.07 2.62 -19.33
N ALA A 38 2.89 1.91 -20.45
CA ALA A 38 2.81 0.45 -20.49
C ALA A 38 4.04 -0.21 -19.82
N GLU A 39 5.24 0.24 -20.17
CA GLU A 39 6.51 -0.27 -19.61
C GLU A 39 6.57 -0.11 -18.08
N ARG A 40 6.16 1.06 -17.56
CA ARG A 40 6.13 1.30 -16.11
C ARG A 40 5.06 0.44 -15.43
N ARG A 41 3.90 0.25 -16.06
CA ARG A 41 2.85 -0.65 -15.56
C ARG A 41 3.35 -2.09 -15.48
N GLU A 42 4.04 -2.58 -16.51
CA GLU A 42 4.63 -3.93 -16.53
C GLU A 42 5.68 -4.10 -15.43
N THR A 43 6.56 -3.12 -15.26
CA THR A 43 7.56 -3.11 -14.17
C THR A 43 6.89 -3.23 -12.78
N VAL A 44 5.79 -2.53 -12.55
CA VAL A 44 5.05 -2.61 -11.27
C VAL A 44 4.40 -3.98 -11.09
N ILE A 45 3.86 -4.58 -12.16
CA ILE A 45 3.29 -5.93 -12.14
C ILE A 45 4.35 -6.96 -11.74
N GLU A 46 5.56 -6.85 -12.30
CA GLU A 46 6.69 -7.72 -11.94
C GLU A 46 7.06 -7.56 -10.48
N ARG A 47 7.21 -6.32 -9.98
CA ARG A 47 7.49 -6.06 -8.55
C ARG A 47 6.42 -6.61 -7.62
N ILE A 48 5.15 -6.54 -8.01
CA ILE A 48 4.05 -7.13 -7.22
C ILE A 48 4.24 -8.64 -7.11
N ALA A 49 4.45 -9.32 -8.24
CA ALA A 49 4.64 -10.78 -8.26
C ALA A 49 5.87 -11.19 -7.44
N ASP A 50 7.00 -10.52 -7.65
CA ASP A 50 8.25 -10.75 -6.93
C ASP A 50 8.08 -10.55 -5.42
N SER A 51 7.36 -9.50 -4.98
CA SER A 51 7.08 -9.28 -3.56
C SER A 51 6.22 -10.39 -2.95
N ILE A 52 5.19 -10.87 -3.66
CA ILE A 52 4.34 -11.96 -3.18
C ILE A 52 5.17 -13.23 -2.99
N GLU A 53 5.96 -13.60 -3.99
CA GLU A 53 6.79 -14.80 -3.97
C GLU A 53 7.89 -14.69 -2.91
N ARG A 54 8.68 -13.61 -2.93
CA ARG A 54 9.85 -13.43 -2.07
C ARG A 54 9.51 -13.38 -0.58
N TYR A 55 8.38 -12.75 -0.23
CA TYR A 55 7.99 -12.57 1.17
C TYR A 55 6.92 -13.58 1.63
N GLY A 56 6.44 -14.44 0.73
CA GLY A 56 5.38 -15.41 1.00
C GLY A 56 4.13 -14.71 1.51
N LEU A 57 3.57 -13.82 0.68
CA LEU A 57 2.41 -13.01 1.03
C LEU A 57 1.11 -13.70 0.58
N ASP A 58 0.17 -13.89 1.49
CA ASP A 58 -1.16 -14.47 1.26
C ASP A 58 -2.18 -14.01 2.32
N GLU A 59 -3.42 -14.48 2.24
CA GLU A 59 -4.48 -14.08 3.20
C GLU A 59 -4.25 -14.55 4.65
N ARG A 60 -3.27 -15.42 4.90
CA ARG A 60 -2.99 -16.09 6.18
C ARG A 60 -1.66 -15.65 6.80
N GLU A 61 -0.94 -14.76 6.12
CA GLU A 61 0.32 -14.20 6.58
C GLU A 61 0.17 -13.47 7.94
N ASP A 62 1.28 -13.37 8.68
CA ASP A 62 1.35 -12.52 9.87
C ASP A 62 1.08 -11.05 9.48
N PRO A 63 0.08 -10.36 10.08
CA PRO A 63 -0.19 -8.95 9.81
C PRO A 63 1.00 -8.01 10.08
N LEU A 64 1.95 -8.41 10.93
CA LEU A 64 3.16 -7.64 11.24
C LEU A 64 4.30 -7.90 10.25
N LYS A 65 4.15 -8.87 9.33
CA LYS A 65 5.16 -9.16 8.32
C LYS A 65 5.39 -7.93 7.45
N THR A 66 6.67 -7.59 7.30
CA THR A 66 7.08 -6.47 6.47
C THR A 66 7.54 -6.95 5.08
N TYR A 67 7.36 -6.11 4.06
CA TYR A 67 7.72 -6.39 2.67
C TYR A 67 8.19 -5.12 1.96
N ALA A 68 8.95 -5.27 0.88
CA ALA A 68 9.33 -4.14 0.04
C ALA A 68 8.11 -3.64 -0.75
N CYS A 69 7.82 -2.33 -0.66
CA CYS A 69 6.64 -1.74 -1.29
C CYS A 69 6.78 -1.76 -2.83
N PRO A 70 5.90 -2.46 -3.57
CA PRO A 70 6.03 -2.56 -5.03
C PRO A 70 5.69 -1.25 -5.77
N LEU A 71 5.11 -0.27 -5.06
CA LEU A 71 4.70 1.03 -5.61
C LEU A 71 5.77 2.10 -5.45
N TYR A 72 6.91 1.79 -4.84
CA TYR A 72 8.03 2.71 -4.77
C TYR A 72 8.89 2.59 -6.02
N GLU A 73 9.33 3.73 -6.55
CA GLU A 73 10.29 3.83 -7.65
C GLU A 73 11.43 4.77 -7.22
N LYS A 74 12.66 4.25 -7.21
CA LYS A 74 13.85 5.03 -6.86
C LYS A 74 13.97 6.28 -7.73
N GLY A 75 14.18 7.43 -7.09
CA GLY A 75 14.27 8.73 -7.75
C GLY A 75 12.92 9.39 -8.07
N THR A 76 11.83 8.63 -8.06
CA THR A 76 10.46 9.14 -8.31
C THR A 76 9.61 9.17 -7.04
N GLY A 77 9.80 8.21 -6.13
CA GLY A 77 9.00 8.03 -4.91
C GLY A 77 7.81 7.08 -5.10
N CYS A 78 6.75 7.30 -4.32
CA CYS A 78 5.54 6.48 -4.36
C CYS A 78 4.71 6.82 -5.62
N LEU A 79 4.49 5.83 -6.49
CA LEU A 79 3.78 5.99 -7.77
C LEU A 79 2.30 6.40 -7.63
N VAL A 80 1.72 6.23 -6.44
CA VAL A 80 0.31 6.58 -6.15
C VAL A 80 0.16 7.79 -5.23
N HIS A 81 1.27 8.49 -4.92
CA HIS A 81 1.34 9.53 -3.89
C HIS A 81 0.21 10.56 -3.96
N LEU A 82 -0.13 11.04 -5.16
CA LEU A 82 -1.10 12.13 -5.36
C LEU A 82 -2.55 11.68 -5.51
N ARG A 83 -2.82 10.40 -5.81
CA ARG A 83 -4.15 9.96 -6.28
C ARG A 83 -4.76 8.81 -5.49
N ALA A 84 -3.93 7.93 -4.94
CA ALA A 84 -4.41 6.72 -4.28
C ALA A 84 -3.43 6.23 -3.20
N LYS A 85 -2.79 7.15 -2.46
CA LYS A 85 -1.93 6.80 -1.33
C LYS A 85 -2.78 6.10 -0.26
N PRO A 86 -2.41 4.90 0.24
CA PRO A 86 -3.17 4.20 1.27
C PRO A 86 -3.32 5.00 2.55
N LEU A 87 -4.41 4.80 3.30
CA LEU A 87 -4.66 5.52 4.55
C LEU A 87 -3.52 5.36 5.57
N PRO A 88 -3.01 4.14 5.86
CA PRO A 88 -1.87 4.00 6.78
C PRO A 88 -0.62 4.73 6.29
N CYS A 89 -0.42 4.82 4.97
CA CYS A 89 0.69 5.57 4.40
C CYS A 89 0.49 7.09 4.47
N ILE A 90 -0.75 7.59 4.50
CA ILE A 90 -1.03 9.01 4.72
C ILE A 90 -0.75 9.35 6.19
N GLN A 91 -1.23 8.52 7.11
CA GLN A 91 -1.09 8.70 8.55
C GLN A 91 0.38 8.58 9.03
N HIS A 92 1.11 7.58 8.53
CA HIS A 92 2.43 7.21 9.07
C HIS A 92 3.60 7.47 8.12
N ALA A 93 3.37 8.06 6.94
CA ALA A 93 4.46 8.44 6.04
C ALA A 93 4.41 9.93 5.70
N CYS A 94 5.59 10.55 5.68
CA CYS A 94 5.87 11.97 5.38
C CYS A 94 6.05 12.92 6.59
N TYR A 95 6.27 12.39 7.79
CA TYR A 95 6.62 13.20 8.98
C TYR A 95 8.12 13.13 9.28
N GLU A 96 8.73 14.23 9.71
CA GLU A 96 10.15 14.30 10.07
C GLU A 96 10.42 13.83 11.51
N SER A 97 9.38 13.82 12.34
CA SER A 97 9.45 13.35 13.72
C SER A 97 8.19 12.57 14.11
N ALA A 98 8.34 11.64 15.05
CA ALA A 98 7.21 10.89 15.61
C ALA A 98 6.22 11.81 16.36
N ALA A 99 6.67 12.98 16.84
CA ALA A 99 5.80 13.95 17.50
C ALA A 99 4.82 14.63 16.54
N ASP A 100 5.13 14.63 15.24
CA ASP A 100 4.25 15.18 14.21
C ASP A 100 3.24 14.14 13.69
N LEU A 101 3.34 12.88 14.15
CA LEU A 101 2.39 11.85 13.76
C LEU A 101 0.99 12.23 14.25
N PRO A 102 -0.01 12.22 13.35
CA PRO A 102 -1.39 12.39 13.75
C PRO A 102 -1.82 11.27 14.72
N PRO A 103 -2.77 11.55 15.64
CA PRO A 103 -3.31 10.53 16.55
C PRO A 103 -3.94 9.36 15.80
N ASP A 104 -3.71 8.14 16.28
CA ASP A 104 -4.17 6.89 15.65
C ASP A 104 -5.70 6.85 15.48
N GLU A 105 -6.45 7.54 16.35
CA GLU A 105 -7.91 7.59 16.25
C GLU A 105 -8.41 8.20 14.93
N LEU A 106 -7.60 9.07 14.29
CA LEU A 106 -7.93 9.62 12.97
C LEU A 106 -7.82 8.56 11.88
N LEU A 107 -6.81 7.68 11.96
CA LEU A 107 -6.68 6.55 11.05
C LEU A 107 -7.83 5.55 11.28
N ASP A 108 -8.11 5.20 12.54
CA ASP A 108 -9.20 4.28 12.89
C ASP A 108 -10.55 4.75 12.32
N GLN A 109 -10.85 6.04 12.44
CA GLN A 109 -12.09 6.61 11.89
C GLN A 109 -12.14 6.53 10.36
N ALA A 110 -11.04 6.84 9.69
CA ALA A 110 -10.95 6.78 8.23
C ALA A 110 -11.07 5.33 7.73
N GLU A 111 -10.37 4.38 8.36
CA GLU A 111 -10.44 2.97 8.03
C GLU A 111 -11.85 2.40 8.28
N ALA A 112 -12.51 2.78 9.37
CA ALA A 112 -13.89 2.39 9.65
C ALA A 112 -14.87 2.91 8.59
N ALA A 113 -14.68 4.15 8.12
CA ALA A 113 -15.49 4.71 7.05
C ALA A 113 -15.28 3.97 5.71
N VAL A 114 -14.03 3.59 5.40
CA VAL A 114 -13.70 2.79 4.22
C VAL A 114 -14.25 1.36 4.33
N ASP A 115 -14.22 0.74 5.51
CA ASP A 115 -14.81 -0.59 5.74
C ASP A 115 -16.35 -0.56 5.59
N ASP A 116 -17.02 0.48 6.12
CA ASP A 116 -18.46 0.68 5.89
C ASP A 116 -18.79 0.81 4.40
N LEU A 117 -18.03 1.63 3.67
CA LEU A 117 -18.23 1.82 2.24
C LEU A 117 -17.97 0.52 1.45
N ASN A 118 -16.92 -0.24 1.81
CA ASN A 118 -16.64 -1.56 1.24
C ASN A 118 -17.83 -2.51 1.45
N ARG A 119 -18.37 -2.57 2.68
CA ARG A 119 -19.53 -3.40 3.01
C ARG A 119 -20.75 -3.01 2.18
N ARG A 120 -21.05 -1.71 2.06
CA ARG A 120 -22.19 -1.23 1.26
C ARG A 120 -22.02 -1.50 -0.25
N THR A 121 -20.78 -1.47 -0.74
CA THR A 121 -20.48 -1.66 -2.18
C THR A 121 -20.44 -3.13 -2.58
N PHE A 122 -19.89 -4.00 -1.72
CA PHE A 122 -19.61 -5.41 -2.06
C PHE A 122 -20.43 -6.41 -1.26
N ALA A 123 -21.32 -5.96 -0.38
CA ALA A 123 -22.20 -6.77 0.47
C ALA A 123 -21.48 -7.82 1.35
N ARG A 124 -20.18 -7.64 1.60
CA ARG A 124 -19.38 -8.52 2.46
C ARG A 124 -18.20 -7.77 3.08
N ARG A 125 -17.81 -8.16 4.29
CA ARG A 125 -16.53 -7.72 4.88
C ARG A 125 -15.40 -8.46 4.16
N GLN A 126 -14.34 -7.74 3.84
CA GLN A 126 -13.14 -8.31 3.20
C GLN A 126 -11.96 -8.11 4.15
N PRO A 127 -11.02 -9.08 4.22
CA PRO A 127 -9.80 -8.87 4.98
C PRO A 127 -8.99 -7.72 4.36
N LEU A 128 -8.29 -6.96 5.21
CA LEU A 128 -7.21 -6.09 4.75
C LEU A 128 -6.03 -6.98 4.35
N LEU A 129 -5.50 -6.75 3.16
CA LEU A 129 -4.41 -7.54 2.58
C LEU A 129 -3.17 -6.67 2.43
N ALA A 130 -1.97 -7.26 2.48
CA ALA A 130 -0.75 -6.58 2.06
C ALA A 130 -0.95 -5.95 0.66
N ILE A 131 -0.38 -4.77 0.42
CA ILE A 131 -0.50 -4.03 -0.85
C ILE A 131 -0.33 -4.94 -2.08
N PRO A 132 0.77 -5.71 -2.24
CA PRO A 132 0.95 -6.55 -3.43
C PRO A 132 -0.19 -7.57 -3.59
N THR A 133 -0.56 -8.29 -2.52
CA THR A 133 -1.65 -9.28 -2.52
C THR A 133 -3.01 -8.65 -2.83
N ALA A 134 -3.30 -7.47 -2.28
CA ALA A 134 -4.52 -6.74 -2.54
C ALA A 134 -4.63 -6.31 -4.01
N LEU A 135 -3.52 -5.83 -4.57
CA LEU A 135 -3.46 -5.40 -5.97
C LEU A 135 -3.63 -6.58 -6.91
N GLU A 136 -2.90 -7.67 -6.71
CA GLU A 136 -3.06 -8.89 -7.50
C GLU A 136 -4.51 -9.38 -7.49
N ARG A 137 -5.14 -9.38 -6.31
CA ARG A 137 -6.50 -9.92 -6.14
C ARG A 137 -7.61 -9.03 -6.70
N PHE A 138 -7.49 -7.72 -6.54
CA PHE A 138 -8.61 -6.79 -6.74
C PHE A 138 -8.47 -5.86 -7.94
N THR A 139 -7.32 -5.85 -8.61
CA THR A 139 -7.11 -5.04 -9.80
C THR A 139 -7.03 -5.90 -11.06
N LYS A 140 -7.34 -5.31 -12.22
CA LYS A 140 -7.16 -5.96 -13.53
C LYS A 140 -5.71 -5.77 -14.01
N LEU A 141 -4.75 -6.14 -13.20
CA LEU A 141 -3.35 -6.23 -13.63
C LEU A 141 -3.20 -7.52 -14.43
N ARG A 142 -3.21 -7.42 -15.76
CA ARG A 142 -2.89 -8.54 -16.65
C ARG A 142 -1.46 -8.36 -17.15
N ARG A 143 -0.66 -9.42 -17.09
CA ARG A 143 0.56 -9.50 -17.90
C ARG A 143 0.14 -9.50 -19.37
N THR A 144 0.60 -8.53 -20.14
CA THR A 144 0.54 -8.58 -21.59
C THR A 144 1.40 -9.77 -22.01
N SER A 145 0.77 -10.78 -22.63
CA SER A 145 1.46 -11.98 -23.13
C SER A 145 2.14 -11.70 -24.46
#